data_AF-A0A9P5Z1T0-F1
#
_entry.id   AF-A0A9P5Z1T0-F1
#
_cell.length_a   1.000
_cell.length_b   1.000
_cell.length_c   1.000
_cell.angle_alpha   90.00
_cell.angle_beta   90.00
_cell.angle_gamma   90.00
#
_symmetry.space_group_name_H-M   'P 1'
#
loop_
_entity.id
_entity.type
_entity.pdbx_description
1 polymer ?
#
loop_
_entity_poly.entity_id
_entity_poly.type
_entity_poly.pdbx_seq_one_letter_code
_entity_poly.pdbx_strand_id
1 'polypeptide(L)'
;MWNDCYSNGKRFVGLNSHLSPRSLLLYLCSLWLASVANAQQFLNLSIPVNSPQIVYTPFVCNSTTVKTNPQGCAGAWQLSVDNSTISTTGPSISSNLIPQLFFQFRALNLFLSTSNTSNATVNITASSNGIALSALFNTTLHSATIINLQSKDVSLLTITFIPSTTPTIFALEGINITTARNGTLTSILPSQTLPPSISLPIFTTSTSSSVLTTSATVTPVPVKLSNHKRIAEAVGITVGISLGLTAIASAAFYFWRRRRRRRLSRREVQSEWRNAGSNRYPS
;
A
#
# COMPACT_ATOMS: atom_id res chain seq x y z
N MET A 1 56.49 -19.63 1.50
CA MET A 1 55.73 -18.49 0.95
C MET A 1 54.63 -18.19 1.96
N TRP A 2 54.86 -17.50 3.08
CA TRP A 2 55.22 -16.08 3.25
C TRP A 2 54.35 -15.17 2.39
N ASN A 3 53.35 -14.53 3.01
CA ASN A 3 53.12 -13.09 2.87
C ASN A 3 52.23 -12.54 3.99
N ASP A 4 52.72 -11.43 4.52
CA ASP A 4 52.34 -10.73 5.73
C ASP A 4 50.96 -10.06 5.66
N CYS A 5 50.18 -10.20 6.74
CA CYS A 5 48.97 -9.42 6.95
C CYS A 5 49.32 -8.18 7.79
N TYR A 6 49.38 -7.03 7.10
CA TYR A 6 49.72 -5.71 7.61
C TYR A 6 48.77 -5.25 8.73
N SER A 7 49.30 -5.08 9.94
CA SER A 7 48.62 -4.47 11.08
C SER A 7 48.57 -2.94 10.90
N ASN A 8 47.41 -2.41 10.50
CA ASN A 8 47.15 -0.98 10.47
C ASN A 8 46.78 -0.48 11.87
N GLY A 9 47.78 0.11 12.55
CA GLY A 9 47.62 0.84 13.80
C GLY A 9 46.68 2.03 13.64
N LYS A 10 45.45 1.89 14.15
CA LYS A 10 44.52 3.02 14.32
C LYS A 10 45.05 3.94 15.41
N ARG A 11 45.58 5.11 15.02
CA ARG A 11 45.88 6.21 15.94
C ARG A 11 44.56 6.70 16.55
N PHE A 12 44.35 6.41 17.83
CA PHE A 12 43.32 7.05 18.64
C PHE A 12 43.68 8.53 18.83
N VAL A 13 43.07 9.40 18.01
CA VAL A 13 43.10 10.84 18.24
C VAL A 13 42.17 11.12 19.43
N GLY A 14 42.76 11.37 20.59
CA GLY A 14 42.05 11.82 21.80
C GLY A 14 41.39 13.16 21.55
N LEU A 15 40.11 13.14 21.16
CA LEU A 15 39.25 14.31 21.10
C LEU A 15 38.80 14.70 22.51
N ASN A 16 39.69 15.36 23.26
CA ASN A 16 39.33 16.12 24.46
C ASN A 16 38.42 17.28 24.04
N SER A 17 37.13 16.98 23.94
CA SER A 17 36.09 17.92 23.58
C SER A 17 35.46 18.46 24.86
N HIS A 18 35.83 19.69 25.21
CA HIS A 18 35.07 20.52 26.14
C HIS A 18 33.67 20.79 25.53
N LEU A 19 32.78 19.82 25.65
CA LEU A 19 31.38 19.95 25.27
C LEU A 19 30.71 20.87 26.30
N SER A 20 30.39 22.08 25.85
CA SER A 20 29.57 23.03 26.61
C SER A 20 28.25 22.35 26.99
N PRO A 21 27.76 22.52 28.24
CA PRO A 21 26.51 21.89 28.71
C PRO A 21 25.30 22.26 27.83
N ARG A 22 25.33 23.42 27.16
CA ARG A 22 24.30 23.83 26.20
C ARG A 22 24.29 22.98 24.93
N SER A 23 25.45 22.49 24.50
CA SER A 23 25.56 21.62 23.32
C SER A 23 25.06 20.20 23.61
N LEU A 24 25.26 19.73 24.85
CA LEU A 24 24.80 18.42 25.31
C LEU A 24 23.26 18.39 25.42
N LEU A 25 22.65 19.49 25.87
CA LEU A 25 21.20 19.65 25.97
C LEU A 25 20.51 19.67 24.59
N LEU A 26 21.10 20.36 23.61
CA LEU A 26 20.60 20.32 22.23
C LEU A 26 20.75 18.94 21.58
N TYR A 27 21.86 18.25 21.85
CA TYR A 27 22.10 16.90 21.34
C TYR A 27 21.10 15.90 21.94
N LEU A 28 20.89 15.94 23.26
CA LEU A 28 19.86 15.16 23.95
C LEU A 28 18.47 15.50 23.40
N CYS A 29 18.12 16.77 23.24
CA CYS A 29 16.82 17.16 22.67
C CYS A 29 16.64 16.62 21.23
N SER A 30 17.68 16.67 20.39
CA SER A 30 17.63 16.09 19.04
C SER A 30 17.51 14.56 19.03
N LEU A 31 18.12 13.87 20.01
CA LEU A 31 17.96 12.43 20.23
C LEU A 31 16.54 12.07 20.70
N TRP A 32 15.94 12.91 21.54
CA TRP A 32 14.55 12.76 22.00
C TRP A 32 13.53 13.05 20.90
N LEU A 33 13.79 14.02 20.01
CA LEU A 33 12.97 14.28 18.84
C LEU A 33 13.09 13.18 17.78
N ALA A 34 14.25 12.53 17.67
CA ALA A 34 14.46 11.39 16.77
C ALA A 34 13.80 10.09 17.26
N SER A 35 13.61 9.91 18.57
CA SER A 35 13.05 8.67 19.14
C SER A 35 11.54 8.52 18.99
N VAL A 36 10.81 9.58 18.60
CA VAL A 36 9.34 9.53 18.40
C VAL A 36 8.95 9.06 17.00
N ALA A 37 9.92 8.87 16.09
CA ALA A 37 9.68 8.18 14.84
C ALA A 37 9.57 6.67 15.08
N ASN A 38 8.49 6.24 15.73
CA ASN A 38 8.08 4.85 15.71
C ASN A 38 7.82 4.48 14.25
N ALA A 39 8.84 3.91 13.60
CA ALA A 39 8.71 3.31 12.29
C ALA A 39 7.65 2.21 12.43
N GLN A 40 6.44 2.50 11.94
CA GLN A 40 5.37 1.52 11.94
C GLN A 40 5.86 0.32 11.12
N GLN A 41 6.09 -0.79 11.80
CA GLN A 41 6.55 -1.99 11.13
C GLN A 41 5.36 -2.64 10.43
N PHE A 42 5.46 -2.77 9.13
CA PHE A 42 4.46 -3.44 8.31
C PHE A 42 4.80 -4.93 8.20
N LEU A 43 3.77 -5.77 8.17
CA LEU A 43 3.86 -7.20 7.97
C LEU A 43 3.18 -7.57 6.66
N ASN A 44 3.93 -8.24 5.78
CA ASN A 44 3.42 -8.78 4.53
C ASN A 44 2.86 -10.18 4.80
N LEU A 45 1.60 -10.39 4.46
CA LEU A 45 0.90 -11.66 4.62
C LEU A 45 0.45 -12.15 3.26
N SER A 46 0.80 -13.38 2.93
CA SER A 46 0.33 -14.05 1.71
C SER A 46 -0.90 -14.89 2.04
N ILE A 47 -1.98 -14.66 1.29
CA ILE A 47 -3.24 -15.37 1.42
C ILE A 47 -3.32 -16.36 0.26
N PRO A 48 -3.38 -17.68 0.54
CA PRO A 48 -3.46 -18.67 -0.51
C PRO A 48 -4.81 -18.56 -1.24
N VAL A 49 -4.81 -18.79 -2.56
CA VAL A 49 -6.02 -18.65 -3.40
C VAL A 49 -7.13 -19.65 -3.04
N ASN A 50 -6.79 -20.77 -2.39
CA ASN A 50 -7.76 -21.73 -1.86
C ASN A 50 -8.19 -21.42 -0.40
N SER A 51 -7.88 -20.24 0.13
CA SER A 51 -8.28 -19.84 1.48
C SER A 51 -9.81 -19.88 1.63
N PRO A 52 -10.34 -20.43 2.74
CA PRO A 52 -11.79 -20.46 3.01
C PRO A 52 -12.40 -19.06 3.19
N GLN A 53 -11.57 -18.02 3.30
CA GLN A 53 -11.99 -16.63 3.40
C GLN A 53 -12.21 -15.96 2.04
N ILE A 54 -11.98 -16.69 0.95
CA ILE A 54 -12.24 -16.23 -0.41
C ILE A 54 -13.47 -16.99 -0.91
N VAL A 55 -14.53 -16.26 -1.25
CA VAL A 55 -15.73 -16.82 -1.85
C VAL A 55 -15.70 -16.64 -3.35
N TYR A 56 -15.90 -17.74 -4.04
CA TYR A 56 -15.97 -17.80 -5.50
C TYR A 56 -17.40 -18.06 -5.92
N THR A 57 -17.89 -17.24 -6.83
CA THR A 57 -19.19 -17.41 -7.47
C THR A 57 -18.97 -17.64 -8.97
N PRO A 58 -19.64 -18.64 -9.58
CA PRO A 58 -20.68 -19.48 -8.99
C PRO A 58 -20.14 -20.55 -8.00
N PHE A 59 -19.05 -21.24 -8.33
CA PHE A 59 -18.37 -22.21 -7.46
C PHE A 59 -16.96 -22.50 -7.99
N VAL A 60 -16.18 -23.27 -7.23
CA VAL A 60 -14.84 -23.75 -7.62
C VAL A 60 -14.89 -25.23 -7.98
N CYS A 61 -14.37 -25.56 -9.16
CA CYS A 61 -14.11 -26.91 -9.62
C CYS A 61 -12.66 -27.32 -9.38
N ASN A 62 -12.45 -28.51 -8.82
CA ASN A 62 -11.14 -29.13 -8.78
C ASN A 62 -10.74 -29.64 -10.18
N SER A 63 -9.43 -29.71 -10.44
CA SER A 63 -8.86 -30.17 -11.72
C SER A 63 -9.38 -31.55 -12.17
N THR A 64 -9.61 -32.48 -11.23
CA THR A 64 -10.21 -33.80 -11.54
C THR A 64 -11.65 -33.67 -12.04
N THR A 65 -12.45 -32.79 -11.43
CA THR A 65 -13.84 -32.54 -11.82
C THR A 65 -13.93 -31.92 -13.21
N VAL A 66 -13.01 -31.02 -13.54
CA VAL A 66 -12.93 -30.43 -14.89
C VAL A 66 -12.67 -31.51 -15.95
N LYS A 67 -11.83 -32.52 -15.64
CA LYS A 67 -11.56 -33.64 -16.54
C LYS A 67 -12.74 -34.59 -16.69
N THR A 68 -13.45 -34.90 -15.62
CA THR A 68 -14.55 -35.88 -15.64
C THR A 68 -15.90 -35.29 -16.07
N ASN A 69 -16.15 -34.02 -15.75
CA ASN A 69 -17.39 -33.30 -16.10
C ASN A 69 -17.09 -31.85 -16.54
N PRO A 70 -16.52 -31.64 -17.73
CA PRO A 70 -16.15 -30.31 -18.21
C PRO A 70 -17.37 -29.38 -18.37
N GLN A 71 -18.53 -29.93 -18.73
CA GLN A 71 -19.76 -29.15 -18.90
C GLN A 71 -20.30 -28.63 -17.56
N GLY A 72 -20.19 -29.41 -16.48
CA GLY A 72 -20.56 -28.98 -15.14
C GLY A 72 -19.65 -27.87 -14.59
N CYS A 73 -18.43 -27.74 -15.10
CA CYS A 73 -17.48 -26.69 -14.71
C CYS A 73 -17.43 -25.53 -15.71
N ALA A 74 -18.32 -25.50 -16.71
CA ALA A 74 -18.33 -24.46 -17.72
C ALA A 74 -18.70 -23.10 -17.10
N GLY A 75 -17.73 -22.17 -17.15
CA GLY A 75 -17.84 -20.84 -16.54
C GLY A 75 -17.71 -20.80 -15.01
N ALA A 76 -17.37 -21.92 -14.37
CA ALA A 76 -16.96 -21.93 -12.97
C ALA A 76 -15.50 -21.46 -12.80
N TRP A 77 -15.07 -21.32 -11.56
CA TRP A 77 -13.66 -21.21 -11.22
C TRP A 77 -13.01 -22.60 -11.25
N GLN A 78 -11.75 -22.69 -11.61
CA GLN A 78 -11.00 -23.93 -11.75
C GLN A 78 -9.73 -23.83 -10.92
N LEU A 79 -9.57 -24.73 -9.96
CA LEU A 79 -8.35 -24.82 -9.15
C LEU A 79 -7.30 -25.65 -9.90
N SER A 80 -6.08 -25.12 -10.00
CA SER A 80 -4.95 -25.82 -10.62
C SER A 80 -4.59 -27.10 -9.85
N VAL A 81 -3.87 -28.01 -10.51
CA VAL A 81 -3.43 -29.29 -9.90
C VAL A 81 -2.57 -29.05 -8.65
N ASP A 82 -1.77 -27.99 -8.66
CA ASP A 82 -0.85 -27.62 -7.57
C ASP A 82 -1.52 -26.78 -6.47
N ASN A 83 -2.83 -26.49 -6.59
CA ASN A 83 -3.60 -25.62 -5.70
C ASN A 83 -3.05 -24.18 -5.55
N SER A 84 -2.15 -23.77 -6.43
CA SER A 84 -1.47 -22.47 -6.40
C SER A 84 -2.16 -21.41 -7.23
N THR A 85 -3.07 -21.80 -8.13
CA THR A 85 -3.71 -20.87 -9.06
C THR A 85 -5.17 -21.22 -9.20
N ILE A 86 -6.02 -20.19 -9.23
CA ILE A 86 -7.44 -20.34 -9.54
C ILE A 86 -7.75 -19.57 -10.82
N SER A 87 -8.40 -20.21 -11.77
CA SER A 87 -8.64 -19.63 -13.09
C SER A 87 -10.10 -19.73 -13.52
N THR A 88 -10.51 -18.88 -14.44
CA THR A 88 -11.81 -18.96 -15.10
C THR A 88 -11.69 -18.44 -16.51
N THR A 89 -12.49 -19.00 -17.41
CA THR A 89 -12.59 -18.57 -18.81
C THR A 89 -13.74 -17.57 -19.04
N GLY A 90 -14.37 -17.08 -17.96
CA GLY A 90 -15.53 -16.22 -18.03
C GLY A 90 -16.86 -17.00 -18.11
N PRO A 91 -17.99 -16.30 -18.37
CA PRO A 91 -19.29 -16.94 -18.47
C PRO A 91 -19.33 -17.96 -19.62
N SER A 92 -19.95 -19.11 -19.38
CA SER A 92 -20.28 -20.07 -20.44
C SER A 92 -21.50 -19.60 -21.22
N ILE A 93 -21.56 -19.94 -22.51
CA ILE A 93 -22.72 -19.73 -23.39
C ILE A 93 -24.02 -20.33 -22.83
N SER A 94 -23.91 -21.35 -21.97
CA SER A 94 -25.05 -22.06 -21.39
C SER A 94 -25.55 -21.47 -20.08
N SER A 95 -24.70 -20.76 -19.32
CA SER A 95 -25.02 -20.39 -17.93
C SER A 95 -25.18 -18.89 -17.70
N ASN A 96 -24.66 -17.99 -18.55
CA ASN A 96 -24.68 -16.53 -18.32
C ASN A 96 -24.20 -16.10 -16.92
N LEU A 97 -23.57 -17.00 -16.16
CA LEU A 97 -23.08 -16.74 -14.81
C LEU A 97 -21.72 -16.06 -14.94
N ILE A 98 -21.65 -14.81 -14.51
CA ILE A 98 -20.41 -14.04 -14.52
C ILE A 98 -19.57 -14.46 -13.31
N PRO A 99 -18.34 -14.95 -13.49
CA PRO A 99 -17.47 -15.30 -12.37
C PRO A 99 -17.15 -14.07 -11.51
N GLN A 100 -17.37 -14.18 -10.20
CA GLN A 100 -16.98 -13.17 -9.22
C GLN A 100 -16.25 -13.79 -8.03
N LEU A 101 -15.33 -13.04 -7.46
CA LEU A 101 -14.55 -13.38 -6.27
C LEU A 101 -14.80 -12.32 -5.19
N PHE A 102 -15.03 -12.76 -3.96
CA PHE A 102 -15.23 -11.90 -2.78
C PHE A 102 -14.21 -12.24 -1.69
N PHE A 103 -13.54 -11.23 -1.15
CA PHE A 103 -12.55 -11.39 -0.09
C PHE A 103 -12.65 -10.25 0.92
N GLN A 104 -12.87 -10.58 2.19
CA GLN A 104 -12.95 -9.61 3.29
C GLN A 104 -11.65 -9.61 4.09
N PHE A 105 -11.10 -8.42 4.36
CA PHE A 105 -9.82 -8.29 5.04
C PHE A 105 -9.65 -6.91 5.71
N ARG A 106 -8.72 -6.80 6.65
CA ARG A 106 -8.25 -5.53 7.23
C ARG A 106 -6.78 -5.35 6.89
N ALA A 107 -6.45 -4.44 5.98
CA ALA A 107 -5.08 -4.15 5.60
C ALA A 107 -4.88 -2.69 5.18
N LEU A 108 -3.62 -2.29 5.03
CA LEU A 108 -3.22 -0.98 4.51
C LEU A 108 -3.08 -1.00 2.99
N ASN A 109 -2.52 -2.08 2.46
CA ASN A 109 -2.38 -2.29 1.04
C ASN A 109 -2.74 -3.74 0.69
N LEU A 110 -3.23 -3.93 -0.52
CA LEU A 110 -3.54 -5.22 -1.11
C LEU A 110 -2.85 -5.32 -2.49
N PHE A 111 -2.25 -6.46 -2.74
CA PHE A 111 -1.53 -6.79 -3.97
C PHE A 111 -2.15 -8.07 -4.53
N LEU A 112 -2.50 -8.03 -5.81
CA LEU A 112 -2.98 -9.17 -6.56
C LEU A 112 -1.91 -9.57 -7.57
N SER A 113 -1.62 -10.86 -7.68
CA SER A 113 -0.77 -11.42 -8.73
C SER A 113 -1.57 -12.36 -9.62
N THR A 114 -1.43 -12.20 -10.93
CA THR A 114 -2.07 -13.03 -11.95
C THR A 114 -1.03 -13.80 -12.74
N SER A 115 -1.40 -15.01 -13.17
CA SER A 115 -0.52 -15.86 -13.97
C SER A 115 -0.23 -15.25 -15.35
N ASN A 116 0.93 -15.56 -15.92
CA ASN A 116 1.37 -15.14 -17.27
C ASN A 116 0.43 -15.59 -18.40
N THR A 117 -0.44 -16.56 -18.15
CA THR A 117 -1.45 -17.03 -19.11
C THR A 117 -2.73 -16.19 -19.10
N SER A 118 -2.85 -15.22 -18.17
CA SER A 118 -4.05 -14.40 -18.02
C SER A 118 -4.11 -13.29 -19.06
N ASN A 119 -5.21 -13.22 -19.80
CA ASN A 119 -5.46 -12.22 -20.84
C ASN A 119 -6.88 -11.63 -20.80
N ALA A 120 -7.54 -11.68 -19.64
CA ALA A 120 -8.87 -11.14 -19.43
C ALA A 120 -8.84 -9.68 -18.94
N THR A 121 -9.99 -9.02 -19.06
CA THR A 121 -10.26 -7.77 -18.33
C THR A 121 -11.18 -8.09 -17.17
N VAL A 122 -10.84 -7.60 -15.99
CA VAL A 122 -11.65 -7.78 -14.77
C VAL A 122 -11.96 -6.41 -14.16
N ASN A 123 -13.14 -6.27 -13.56
CA ASN A 123 -13.45 -5.11 -12.73
C ASN A 123 -13.08 -5.42 -11.27
N ILE A 124 -12.14 -4.66 -10.73
CA ILE A 124 -11.71 -4.75 -9.34
C ILE A 124 -12.42 -3.66 -8.58
N THR A 125 -13.24 -4.05 -7.61
CA THR A 125 -13.90 -3.15 -6.67
C THR A 125 -13.38 -3.41 -5.27
N ALA A 126 -12.87 -2.38 -4.61
CA ALA A 126 -12.57 -2.42 -3.17
C ALA A 126 -13.51 -1.46 -2.45
N SER A 127 -14.14 -1.94 -1.40
CA SER A 127 -15.01 -1.12 -0.56
C SER A 127 -14.58 -1.17 0.90
N SER A 128 -14.69 -0.04 1.59
CA SER A 128 -14.39 0.09 3.01
C SER A 128 -15.26 1.21 3.59
N ASN A 129 -15.91 0.95 4.73
CA ASN A 129 -16.76 1.92 5.41
C ASN A 129 -17.82 2.59 4.51
N GLY A 130 -18.47 1.81 3.64
CA GLY A 130 -19.50 2.28 2.70
C GLY A 130 -18.98 3.03 1.47
N ILE A 131 -17.67 3.29 1.36
CA ILE A 131 -17.06 3.88 0.16
C ILE A 131 -16.55 2.74 -0.72
N ALA A 132 -16.92 2.75 -2.00
CA ALA A 132 -16.43 1.78 -2.98
C ALA A 132 -15.62 2.47 -4.08
N LEU A 133 -14.48 1.88 -4.43
CA LEU A 133 -13.64 2.26 -5.56
C LEU A 133 -13.59 1.10 -6.54
N SER A 134 -13.88 1.37 -7.81
CA SER A 134 -13.91 0.37 -8.88
C SER A 134 -13.00 0.80 -10.02
N ALA A 135 -12.25 -0.15 -10.57
CA ALA A 135 -11.35 0.06 -11.70
C ALA A 135 -11.30 -1.18 -12.59
N LEU A 136 -11.19 -0.95 -13.91
CA LEU A 136 -10.91 -2.02 -14.86
C LEU A 136 -9.42 -2.36 -14.84
N PHE A 137 -9.12 -3.65 -14.78
CA PHE A 137 -7.78 -4.19 -14.74
C PHE A 137 -7.58 -5.19 -15.87
N ASN A 138 -6.55 -4.95 -16.70
CA ASN A 138 -6.12 -5.89 -17.72
C ASN A 138 -5.10 -6.86 -17.10
N THR A 139 -5.42 -8.15 -17.11
CA THR A 139 -4.65 -9.17 -16.38
C THR A 139 -3.31 -9.48 -17.05
N THR A 140 -3.06 -9.00 -18.27
CA THR A 140 -1.74 -9.07 -18.91
C THR A 140 -0.69 -8.21 -18.20
N LEU A 141 -1.11 -7.32 -17.30
CA LEU A 141 -0.21 -6.51 -16.47
C LEU A 141 0.37 -7.28 -15.27
N HIS A 142 -0.04 -8.55 -15.07
CA HIS A 142 0.44 -9.48 -14.04
C HIS A 142 0.16 -9.09 -12.57
N SER A 143 0.02 -7.80 -12.26
CA SER A 143 -0.22 -7.35 -10.89
C SER A 143 -1.13 -6.14 -10.82
N ALA A 144 -1.96 -6.12 -9.77
CA ALA A 144 -2.78 -4.98 -9.40
C ALA A 144 -2.53 -4.64 -7.93
N THR A 145 -2.52 -3.34 -7.60
CA THR A 145 -2.30 -2.88 -6.23
C THR A 145 -3.37 -1.90 -5.80
N ILE A 146 -3.82 -2.05 -4.56
CA ILE A 146 -4.76 -1.16 -3.91
C ILE A 146 -4.05 -0.65 -2.66
N ILE A 147 -3.76 0.65 -2.65
CA ILE A 147 -3.00 1.31 -1.59
C ILE A 147 -3.89 2.20 -0.74
N ASN A 148 -3.41 2.54 0.45
CA ASN A 148 -4.07 3.49 1.35
C ASN A 148 -5.47 3.05 1.79
N LEU A 149 -5.63 1.74 2.04
CA LEU A 149 -6.81 1.18 2.67
C LEU A 149 -6.80 1.50 4.18
N GLN A 150 -7.99 1.63 4.75
CA GLN A 150 -8.14 1.92 6.17
C GLN A 150 -7.95 0.64 6.99
N SER A 151 -6.80 0.51 7.66
CA SER A 151 -6.43 -0.70 8.42
C SER A 151 -7.37 -1.03 9.60
N LYS A 152 -8.13 -0.04 10.09
CA LYS A 152 -9.08 -0.22 11.18
C LYS A 152 -10.41 -0.79 10.71
N ASP A 153 -10.75 -0.67 9.43
CA ASP A 153 -12.07 -1.01 8.91
C ASP A 153 -11.98 -2.30 8.08
N VAL A 154 -13.07 -3.09 8.07
CA VAL A 154 -13.14 -4.25 7.18
C VAL A 154 -13.33 -3.74 5.76
N SER A 155 -12.41 -4.13 4.89
CA SER A 155 -12.49 -3.89 3.47
C SER A 155 -12.98 -5.15 2.75
N LEU A 156 -13.83 -4.97 1.74
CA LEU A 156 -14.31 -6.02 0.85
C LEU A 156 -13.71 -5.79 -0.53
N LEU A 157 -12.90 -6.74 -0.98
CA LEU A 157 -12.47 -6.87 -2.37
C LEU A 157 -13.49 -7.70 -3.13
N THR A 158 -13.90 -7.19 -4.28
CA THR A 158 -14.73 -7.87 -5.27
C THR A 158 -14.01 -7.83 -6.61
N ILE A 159 -13.77 -8.98 -7.22
CA ILE A 159 -13.25 -9.08 -8.58
C ILE A 159 -14.36 -9.68 -9.45
N THR A 160 -14.77 -8.96 -10.48
CA THR A 160 -15.82 -9.39 -11.43
C THR A 160 -15.20 -9.57 -12.81
N PHE A 161 -15.36 -10.74 -13.41
CA PHE A 161 -14.92 -10.99 -14.78
C PHE A 161 -15.73 -10.12 -15.77
N ILE A 162 -15.08 -9.46 -16.73
CA ILE A 162 -15.77 -8.73 -17.80
C ILE A 162 -15.85 -9.63 -19.04
N PRO A 163 -17.06 -10.05 -19.47
CA PRO A 163 -17.22 -10.91 -20.63
C PRO A 163 -16.61 -10.28 -21.90
N SER A 164 -15.96 -11.11 -22.72
CA SER A 164 -15.38 -10.73 -24.01
C SER A 164 -15.95 -11.60 -25.12
N THR A 165 -15.94 -11.09 -26.36
CA THR A 165 -16.28 -11.88 -27.55
C THR A 165 -15.16 -12.84 -27.95
N THR A 166 -13.95 -12.61 -27.46
CA THR A 166 -12.81 -13.51 -27.63
C THR A 166 -12.60 -14.36 -26.38
N PRO A 167 -12.20 -15.64 -26.53
CA PRO A 167 -11.83 -16.47 -25.39
C PRO A 167 -10.71 -15.81 -24.59
N THR A 168 -10.99 -15.51 -23.34
CA THR A 168 -10.03 -14.91 -22.40
C THR A 168 -10.02 -15.69 -21.11
N ILE A 169 -8.88 -15.66 -20.42
CA ILE A 169 -8.63 -16.42 -19.20
C ILE A 169 -8.20 -15.42 -18.14
N PHE A 170 -8.85 -15.48 -17.00
CA PHE A 170 -8.37 -14.84 -15.78
C PHE A 170 -7.80 -15.93 -14.88
N ALA A 171 -6.51 -15.87 -14.53
CA ALA A 171 -5.88 -16.79 -13.60
C ALA A 171 -5.21 -16.01 -12.46
N LEU A 172 -5.75 -16.13 -11.25
CA LEU A 172 -5.25 -15.53 -10.03
C LEU A 172 -4.26 -16.48 -9.36
N GLU A 173 -3.06 -15.99 -9.10
CA GLU A 173 -1.96 -16.76 -8.48
C GLU A 173 -1.84 -16.47 -6.99
N GLY A 174 -2.08 -15.22 -6.57
CA GLY A 174 -1.89 -14.86 -5.17
C GLY A 174 -2.55 -13.55 -4.78
N ILE A 175 -2.83 -13.47 -3.48
CA ILE A 175 -3.30 -12.25 -2.82
C ILE A 175 -2.34 -11.98 -1.67
N ASN A 176 -1.64 -10.85 -1.71
CA ASN A 176 -0.77 -10.43 -0.62
C ASN A 176 -1.35 -9.15 0.00
N ILE A 177 -1.36 -9.09 1.32
CA ILE A 177 -1.82 -7.91 2.07
C ILE A 177 -0.72 -7.42 3.00
N THR A 178 -0.69 -6.11 3.23
CA THR A 178 0.24 -5.51 4.19
C THR A 178 -0.53 -4.90 5.35
N THR A 179 -0.19 -5.32 6.57
CA THR A 179 -0.89 -4.93 7.80
C THR A 179 0.09 -4.36 8.82
N ALA A 180 -0.42 -3.70 9.87
CA ALA A 180 0.43 -3.29 10.98
C ALA A 180 0.83 -4.50 11.83
N ARG A 181 2.11 -4.61 12.24
CA ARG A 181 2.67 -5.78 12.95
C ARG A 181 1.90 -6.22 14.20
N ASN A 182 1.17 -5.31 14.84
CA ASN A 182 0.46 -5.56 16.10
C ASN A 182 -0.93 -6.22 15.90
N GLY A 183 -1.33 -6.53 14.66
CA GLY A 183 -2.60 -7.21 14.38
C GLY A 183 -2.52 -8.73 14.57
N THR A 184 -3.52 -9.33 15.24
CA THR A 184 -3.71 -10.78 15.23
C THR A 184 -4.31 -11.24 13.90
N LEU A 185 -3.97 -12.45 13.44
CA LEU A 185 -4.51 -13.01 12.18
C LEU A 185 -6.04 -13.03 12.13
N THR A 186 -6.69 -13.31 13.26
CA THR A 186 -8.16 -13.32 13.40
C THR A 186 -8.79 -11.93 13.27
N SER A 187 -8.04 -10.88 13.60
CA SER A 187 -8.47 -9.49 13.39
C SER A 187 -8.30 -9.05 11.94
N ILE A 188 -7.21 -9.50 11.31
CA ILE A 188 -6.87 -9.19 9.92
C ILE A 188 -7.84 -9.84 8.94
N LEU A 189 -8.27 -11.07 9.23
CA LEU A 189 -9.12 -11.86 8.38
C LEU A 189 -10.41 -12.21 9.12
N PRO A 190 -11.40 -11.29 9.14
CA PRO A 190 -12.65 -11.52 9.85
C PRO A 190 -13.37 -12.75 9.27
N SER A 191 -14.12 -13.47 10.12
CA SER A 191 -14.98 -14.53 9.64
C SER A 191 -15.94 -13.94 8.62
N GLN A 192 -16.02 -14.53 7.43
CA GLN A 192 -17.03 -14.14 6.46
C GLN A 192 -18.40 -14.32 7.08
N THR A 193 -19.12 -13.22 7.23
CA THR A 193 -20.56 -13.27 7.43
C THR A 193 -21.15 -13.58 6.07
N LEU A 194 -22.05 -14.57 6.01
CA LEU A 194 -22.77 -14.85 4.77
C LEU A 194 -23.36 -13.53 4.26
N PRO A 195 -23.30 -13.24 2.95
CA PRO A 195 -24.01 -12.09 2.41
C PRO A 195 -25.45 -12.15 2.93
N PRO A 196 -26.04 -11.01 3.34
CA PRO A 196 -27.42 -11.00 3.82
C PRO A 196 -28.27 -11.70 2.76
N SER A 197 -29.00 -12.74 3.17
CA SER A 197 -29.85 -13.51 2.27
C SER A 197 -30.79 -12.54 1.57
N ILE A 198 -30.48 -12.23 0.31
CA ILE A 198 -31.37 -11.49 -0.57
C ILE A 198 -32.56 -12.41 -0.79
N SER A 199 -33.67 -12.11 -0.12
CA SER A 199 -34.95 -12.73 -0.44
C SER A 199 -35.22 -12.45 -1.91
N LEU A 200 -35.44 -13.50 -2.71
CA LEU A 200 -35.86 -13.32 -4.09
C LEU A 200 -37.07 -12.37 -4.11
N PRO A 201 -37.15 -11.43 -5.07
CA PRO A 201 -38.32 -10.61 -5.22
C PRO A 201 -39.54 -11.52 -5.34
N ILE A 202 -40.46 -11.40 -4.39
CA ILE A 202 -41.74 -12.11 -4.44
C ILE A 202 -42.51 -11.44 -5.57
N PHE A 203 -42.51 -12.07 -6.74
CA PHE A 203 -43.43 -11.71 -7.81
C PHE A 203 -44.82 -12.18 -7.36
N THR A 204 -45.58 -11.30 -6.72
CA THR A 204 -47.01 -11.53 -6.56
C THR A 204 -47.62 -11.41 -7.96
N THR A 205 -48.16 -12.52 -8.46
CA THR A 205 -49.02 -12.50 -9.63
C THR A 205 -50.27 -11.70 -9.28
N SER A 206 -50.27 -10.43 -9.68
CA SER A 206 -51.44 -9.57 -9.64
C SER A 206 -52.49 -10.16 -10.58
N THR A 207 -53.40 -10.95 -9.98
CA THR A 207 -54.61 -11.42 -10.65
C THR A 207 -55.39 -10.18 -11.07
N SER A 208 -55.41 -9.92 -12.37
CA SER A 208 -55.87 -8.68 -12.95
C SER A 208 -57.39 -8.61 -12.85
N SER A 209 -57.91 -7.85 -11.88
CA SER A 209 -59.20 -7.20 -12.03
C SER A 209 -58.91 -5.83 -12.64
N SER A 210 -59.42 -5.63 -13.86
CA SER A 210 -59.22 -4.43 -14.66
C SER A 210 -59.77 -3.20 -13.95
N VAL A 211 -58.89 -2.29 -13.51
CA VAL A 211 -59.26 -0.90 -13.23
C VAL A 211 -58.24 0.00 -13.92
N LEU A 212 -58.73 0.70 -14.94
CA LEU A 212 -58.04 1.78 -15.64
C LEU A 212 -57.86 2.97 -14.69
N THR A 213 -56.63 3.34 -14.36
CA THR A 213 -56.31 4.72 -13.91
C THR A 213 -54.84 5.07 -14.17
N THR A 214 -54.68 5.94 -15.17
CA THR A 214 -53.90 7.20 -15.19
C THR A 214 -52.40 7.20 -14.86
N SER A 215 -51.63 7.52 -15.89
CA SER A 215 -50.18 7.80 -15.93
C SER A 215 -49.72 8.86 -14.92
N ALA A 216 -48.67 8.54 -14.16
CA ALA A 216 -47.84 9.52 -13.47
C ALA A 216 -46.37 9.34 -13.90
N THR A 217 -45.88 10.31 -14.66
CA THR A 217 -44.52 10.43 -15.17
C THR A 217 -43.59 10.82 -14.02
N VAL A 218 -42.66 9.95 -13.63
CA VAL A 218 -41.66 10.24 -12.60
C VAL A 218 -40.31 10.48 -13.29
N THR A 219 -39.93 11.75 -13.36
CA THR A 219 -38.63 12.22 -13.85
C THR A 219 -37.49 11.84 -12.89
N PRO A 220 -36.38 11.25 -13.36
CA PRO A 220 -35.23 10.94 -12.53
C PRO A 220 -34.43 12.20 -12.20
N VAL A 221 -34.24 12.47 -10.90
CA VAL A 221 -33.41 13.57 -10.39
C VAL A 221 -31.93 13.15 -10.38
N PRO A 222 -31.02 13.91 -11.00
CA PRO A 222 -29.59 13.60 -11.00
C PRO A 222 -28.93 14.01 -9.67
N VAL A 223 -28.37 13.03 -8.95
CA VAL A 223 -27.59 13.25 -7.73
C VAL A 223 -26.17 13.70 -8.10
N LYS A 224 -25.89 15.01 -7.95
CA LYS A 224 -24.53 15.57 -8.04
C LYS A 224 -23.73 15.22 -6.78
N LEU A 225 -22.76 14.30 -6.92
CA LEU A 225 -21.79 13.98 -5.87
C LEU A 225 -20.64 15.01 -5.88
N SER A 226 -20.62 15.91 -4.88
CA SER A 226 -19.62 16.96 -4.71
C SER A 226 -18.37 16.44 -3.98
N ASN A 227 -17.30 16.14 -4.74
CA ASN A 227 -16.00 15.64 -4.25
C ASN A 227 -14.91 16.72 -4.08
N HIS A 228 -15.24 17.94 -3.65
CA HIS A 228 -14.26 19.06 -3.70
C HIS A 228 -13.50 19.37 -2.39
N LYS A 229 -13.60 18.53 -1.33
CA LYS A 229 -13.13 18.93 0.01
C LYS A 229 -11.86 18.24 0.56
N ARG A 230 -11.18 17.35 -0.19
CA ARG A 230 -10.00 16.61 0.33
C ARG A 230 -8.63 17.00 -0.23
N ILE A 231 -8.53 18.02 -1.08
CA ILE A 231 -7.25 18.41 -1.71
C ILE A 231 -6.49 19.49 -0.90
N ALA A 232 -7.12 20.14 0.08
CA ALA A 232 -6.50 21.25 0.81
C ALA A 232 -5.49 20.83 1.91
N GLU A 233 -5.58 19.62 2.47
CA GLU A 233 -4.72 19.22 3.60
C GLU A 233 -3.35 18.67 3.20
N ALA A 234 -3.18 18.15 1.98
CA ALA A 234 -1.94 17.49 1.58
C ALA A 234 -0.82 18.48 1.17
N VAL A 235 -1.16 19.71 0.79
CA VAL A 235 -0.19 20.70 0.28
C VAL A 235 0.55 21.44 1.41
N GLY A 236 -0.06 21.56 2.60
CA GLY A 236 0.55 22.27 3.72
C GLY A 236 1.79 21.59 4.29
N ILE A 237 1.82 20.24 4.28
CA ILE A 237 2.90 19.45 4.92
C ILE A 237 4.19 19.51 4.08
N THR A 238 4.08 19.46 2.75
CA THR A 238 5.25 19.52 1.86
C THR A 238 5.92 20.90 1.85
N VAL A 239 5.13 21.98 1.93
CA VAL A 239 5.67 23.35 2.01
C VAL A 239 6.31 23.63 3.37
N GLY A 240 5.74 23.12 4.47
CA GLY A 240 6.32 23.27 5.81
C GLY A 240 7.70 22.61 5.99
N ILE A 241 7.86 21.38 5.48
CA ILE A 241 9.12 20.62 5.62
C ILE A 241 10.25 21.27 4.81
N SER A 242 9.96 21.74 3.60
CA SER A 242 10.96 22.41 2.75
C SER A 242 11.45 23.72 3.36
N LEU A 243 10.54 24.57 3.87
CA LEU A 243 10.91 25.81 4.58
C LEU A 243 11.73 25.52 5.86
N GLY A 244 11.32 24.52 6.64
CA GLY A 244 12.02 24.14 7.87
C GLY A 244 13.46 23.68 7.61
N LEU A 245 13.68 22.78 6.64
CA LEU A 245 15.02 22.31 6.27
C LEU A 245 15.91 23.45 5.76
N THR A 246 15.35 24.39 4.99
CA THR A 246 16.09 25.53 4.44
C THR A 246 16.51 26.51 5.55
N ALA A 247 15.64 26.76 6.53
CA ALA A 247 15.96 27.59 7.70
C ALA A 247 17.07 26.97 8.57
N ILE A 248 17.04 25.64 8.78
CA ILE A 248 18.09 24.93 9.53
C ILE A 248 19.43 24.97 8.78
N ALA A 249 19.42 24.68 7.48
CA ALA A 249 20.63 24.70 6.65
C ALA A 249 21.28 26.10 6.59
N SER A 250 20.47 27.15 6.43
CA SER A 250 20.95 28.54 6.40
C SER A 250 21.52 28.98 7.75
N ALA A 251 20.88 28.63 8.87
CA ALA A 251 21.41 28.89 10.20
C ALA A 251 22.75 28.16 10.44
N ALA A 252 22.84 26.88 10.07
CA ALA A 252 24.07 26.09 10.19
C ALA A 252 25.21 26.70 9.36
N PHE A 253 24.93 27.12 8.12
CA PHE A 253 25.89 27.79 7.25
C PHE A 253 26.35 29.13 7.83
N TYR A 254 25.42 29.93 8.36
CA TYR A 254 25.75 31.21 8.99
C TYR A 254 26.68 31.04 10.20
N PHE A 255 26.37 30.07 11.09
CA PHE A 255 27.21 29.74 12.23
C PHE A 255 28.60 29.24 11.80
N TRP A 256 28.67 28.40 10.77
CA TRP A 256 29.94 27.92 10.22
C TRP A 256 30.78 29.07 9.66
N ARG A 257 30.17 29.96 8.87
CA ARG A 257 30.84 31.14 8.29
C ARG A 257 31.36 32.07 9.38
N ARG A 258 30.56 32.34 10.43
CA ARG A 258 30.98 33.17 11.57
C ARG A 258 32.13 32.53 12.35
N ARG A 259 32.10 31.21 12.55
CA ARG A 259 33.19 30.47 13.21
C ARG A 259 34.48 30.50 12.38
N ARG A 260 34.39 30.42 11.06
CA ARG A 260 35.56 30.50 10.16
C ARG A 260 36.27 31.85 10.25
N ARG A 261 35.52 32.96 10.29
CA ARG A 261 36.12 34.30 10.46
C ARG A 261 36.93 34.42 11.75
N ARG A 262 36.40 33.93 12.88
CA ARG A 262 37.12 33.95 14.17
C ARG A 262 38.41 33.12 14.17
N ARG A 263 38.49 32.06 13.36
CA ARG A 263 39.71 31.24 13.24
C ARG A 263 40.81 31.96 12.45
N LEU A 264 40.46 32.81 11.48
CA LEU A 264 41.45 33.57 10.71
C LEU A 264 42.08 34.68 11.55
N SER A 265 41.29 35.44 12.31
CA SER A 265 41.83 36.46 13.22
C SER A 265 42.76 35.90 14.30
N ARG A 266 42.51 34.66 14.77
CA ARG A 266 43.46 33.98 15.69
C ARG A 266 44.79 33.62 15.02
N ARG A 267 44.79 33.33 13.71
CA ARG A 267 46.02 32.99 12.98
C ARG A 267 46.91 34.21 12.76
N GLU A 268 46.32 35.37 12.49
CA GLU A 268 47.05 36.64 12.33
C GLU A 268 47.80 37.03 13.61
N VAL A 269 47.10 37.00 14.76
CA VAL A 269 47.73 37.27 16.06
C VAL A 269 48.86 36.27 16.35
N GLN A 270 48.66 34.99 16.02
CA GLN A 270 49.67 33.96 16.27
C GLN A 270 50.90 34.09 15.35
N SER A 271 50.75 34.60 14.12
CA SER A 271 51.90 34.91 13.25
C SER A 271 52.69 36.14 13.73
N GLU A 272 52.02 37.13 14.32
CA GLU A 272 52.67 38.33 14.86
C GLU A 272 53.58 38.00 16.06
N TRP A 273 53.10 37.16 16.99
CA TRP A 273 53.93 36.65 18.10
C TRP A 273 55.12 35.82 17.62
N ARG A 274 54.96 35.05 16.54
CA ARG A 274 56.03 34.21 15.99
C ARG A 274 57.15 35.05 15.37
N ASN A 275 56.81 36.14 14.68
CA ASN A 275 57.78 37.05 14.08
C ASN A 275 58.47 37.94 15.13
N ALA A 276 57.75 38.39 16.16
CA ALA A 276 58.32 39.20 17.23
C ALA A 276 59.39 38.46 18.06
N GLY A 277 59.30 37.13 18.16
CA GLY A 277 60.30 36.30 18.85
C GLY A 277 61.62 36.11 18.09
N SER A 278 61.63 36.29 16.76
CA SER A 278 62.81 35.98 15.92
C SER A 278 63.87 37.10 15.90
N ASN A 279 63.52 38.33 16.28
CA ASN A 279 64.44 39.48 16.20
C ASN A 279 65.19 39.79 17.51
N ARG A 280 65.06 38.98 18.57
CA ARG A 280 65.67 39.27 19.89
C ARG A 280 67.03 38.61 20.15
N TYR A 281 67.59 37.89 19.19
CA TYR A 281 68.92 37.31 19.34
C TYR A 281 69.86 37.85 18.26
N PRO A 282 70.58 38.96 18.54
CA PRO A 282 71.78 39.27 17.78
C PRO A 282 72.84 38.20 18.11
N SER A 283 73.33 37.55 17.07
CA SER A 283 74.48 36.67 17.06
C SER A 283 75.77 37.39 17.44
#